data_AF-A0AAD0STP0-F1
#
_entry.id   AF-A0AAD0STP0-F1
#
_cell.length_a   1.000
_cell.length_b   1.000
_cell.length_c   1.000
_cell.angle_alpha   90.00
_cell.angle_beta   90.00
_cell.angle_gamma   90.00
#
_symmetry.space_group_name_H-M   'P 1'
#
loop_
_entity.id
_entity.type
_entity.pdbx_description
1 polymer ?
#
loop_
_entity_poly.entity_id
_entity_poly.type
_entity_poly.pdbx_seq_one_letter_code
_entity_poly.pdbx_strand_id
1 'polypeptide(L)'
;MSDLENHFGDDASLDVETNKNILAFLLKNSAETSTMEASFKFLQSTKNQDIIALSKTTFWEKTHKDIPKEIFDNEKIKSKANCKACHSDIEKGLIEDENIKNLSDFK
;
A
#
# COMPACT_ATOMS: atom_id res chain seq x y z
N MET A 1 -6.74 12.28 -2.70
CA MET A 1 -6.50 13.70 -2.37
C MET A 1 -7.67 14.61 -2.73
N SER A 2 -8.51 14.26 -3.71
CA SER A 2 -9.68 15.05 -4.12
C SER A 2 -10.97 14.77 -3.35
N ASP A 3 -10.99 13.73 -2.52
CA ASP A 3 -12.18 13.23 -1.79
C ASP A 3 -11.72 12.59 -0.47
N LEU A 4 -11.10 13.41 0.40
CA LEU A 4 -10.52 12.92 1.66
C LEU A 4 -11.56 12.81 2.78
N GLU A 5 -12.65 13.55 2.68
CA GLU A 5 -13.82 13.43 3.55
C GLU A 5 -14.49 12.05 3.46
N ASN A 6 -14.27 11.32 2.36
CA ASN A 6 -14.78 9.97 2.13
C ASN A 6 -13.64 8.93 2.01
N HIS A 7 -12.64 9.00 2.90
CA HIS A 7 -11.43 8.18 2.81
C HIS A 7 -11.59 6.82 3.48
N PHE A 8 -12.08 5.82 2.72
CA PHE A 8 -12.25 4.43 3.18
C PHE A 8 -13.15 4.28 4.43
N GLY A 9 -14.14 5.15 4.57
CA GLY A 9 -15.07 5.14 5.70
C GLY A 9 -14.63 6.01 6.88
N ASP A 10 -13.53 6.75 6.74
CA ASP A 10 -13.08 7.77 7.68
C ASP A 10 -13.01 9.15 6.98
N ASP A 11 -13.01 10.21 7.79
CA ASP A 11 -12.80 11.57 7.32
C ASP A 11 -11.32 11.94 7.52
N ALA A 12 -10.58 11.93 6.42
CA ALA A 12 -9.17 12.31 6.38
C ALA A 12 -8.98 13.74 5.81
N SER A 13 -10.01 14.59 5.88
CA SER A 13 -9.96 15.95 5.34
C SER A 13 -8.83 16.77 5.96
N LEU A 14 -8.27 17.65 5.14
CA LEU A 14 -7.14 18.51 5.48
C LEU A 14 -7.44 19.91 4.98
N ASP A 15 -6.79 20.92 5.56
CA ASP A 15 -6.86 22.27 5.00
C ASP A 15 -6.31 22.31 3.57
N VAL A 16 -6.74 23.32 2.82
CA VAL A 16 -6.46 23.42 1.37
C VAL A 16 -4.97 23.53 1.07
N GLU A 17 -4.19 24.20 1.92
CA GLU A 17 -2.75 24.38 1.70
C GLU A 17 -2.01 23.06 1.93
N THR A 18 -2.30 22.38 3.05
CA THR A 18 -1.74 21.06 3.35
C THR A 18 -2.09 20.02 2.29
N ASN A 19 -3.36 19.97 1.85
CA ASN A 19 -3.80 19.06 0.80
C ASN A 19 -3.00 19.26 -0.51
N LYS A 20 -2.83 20.51 -0.95
CA LYS A 20 -2.07 20.86 -2.15
C LYS A 20 -0.60 20.45 -2.04
N ASN A 21 0.02 20.72 -0.89
CA ASN A 21 1.42 20.37 -0.65
C ASN A 21 1.64 18.85 -0.68
N ILE A 22 0.76 18.08 -0.03
CA ILE A 22 0.81 16.62 -0.06
C ILE A 22 0.57 16.09 -1.47
N LEU A 23 -0.45 16.59 -2.19
CA LEU A 23 -0.73 16.17 -3.56
C LEU A 23 0.47 16.42 -4.49
N ALA A 24 1.09 17.60 -4.39
CA ALA A 24 2.27 17.93 -5.18
C ALA A 24 3.44 16.99 -4.87
N PHE A 25 3.66 16.67 -3.59
CA PHE A 25 4.68 15.70 -3.17
C PHE A 25 4.40 14.29 -3.72
N LEU A 26 3.15 13.80 -3.61
CA LEU A 26 2.76 12.48 -4.08
C LEU A 26 2.92 12.35 -5.61
N LEU A 27 2.49 13.35 -6.38
CA LEU A 27 2.65 13.36 -7.84
C LEU A 27 4.13 13.41 -8.26
N LYS A 28 4.94 14.21 -7.56
CA LYS A 28 6.37 14.35 -7.88
C LYS A 28 7.16 13.05 -7.63
N ASN A 29 6.75 12.25 -6.65
CA ASN A 29 7.44 11.03 -6.23
C ASN A 29 6.61 9.77 -6.55
N SER A 30 5.70 9.86 -7.52
CA SER A 30 4.82 8.76 -7.86
C SER A 30 5.58 7.62 -8.55
N ALA A 31 4.92 6.48 -8.70
CA ALA A 31 5.52 5.32 -9.34
C ALA A 31 6.02 5.63 -10.78
N GLU A 32 5.37 6.56 -11.50
CA GLU A 32 5.74 6.99 -12.85
C GLU A 32 7.11 7.67 -12.92
N THR A 33 7.59 8.21 -11.80
CA THR A 33 8.88 8.90 -11.70
C THR A 33 9.99 8.03 -11.11
N SER A 34 9.67 6.82 -10.67
CA SER A 34 10.58 5.94 -9.95
C SER A 34 11.18 4.87 -10.87
N THR A 35 12.44 4.52 -10.63
CA THR A 35 13.15 3.43 -11.33
C THR A 35 13.10 2.10 -10.57
N MET A 36 12.40 2.05 -9.42
CA MET A 36 12.30 0.84 -8.62
C MET A 36 11.44 -0.22 -9.30
N GLU A 37 11.83 -1.49 -9.18
CA GLU A 37 11.10 -2.62 -9.75
C GLU A 37 9.65 -2.68 -9.27
N ALA A 38 9.42 -2.45 -7.97
CA ALA A 38 8.07 -2.42 -7.40
C ALA A 38 7.19 -1.38 -8.08
N SER A 39 7.69 -0.15 -8.28
CA SER A 39 6.98 0.94 -8.96
C SER A 39 6.53 0.51 -10.35
N PHE A 40 7.42 -0.08 -11.14
CA PHE A 40 7.10 -0.58 -12.48
C PHE A 40 6.03 -1.67 -12.45
N LYS A 41 6.16 -2.66 -11.55
CA LYS A 41 5.20 -3.75 -11.42
C LYS A 41 3.82 -3.25 -10.99
N PHE A 42 3.76 -2.30 -10.06
CA PHE A 42 2.50 -1.69 -9.64
C PHE A 42 1.85 -0.91 -10.79
N LEU A 43 2.57 -0.06 -11.51
CA LEU A 43 2.04 0.67 -12.68
C LEU A 43 1.50 -0.27 -13.75
N GLN A 44 2.23 -1.33 -14.09
CA GLN A 44 1.76 -2.30 -15.08
C GLN A 44 0.47 -3.00 -14.62
N SER A 45 0.31 -3.19 -13.31
CA SER A 45 -0.81 -3.91 -12.72
C SER A 45 -2.11 -3.11 -12.61
N THR A 46 -2.04 -1.77 -12.73
CA THR A 46 -3.23 -0.91 -12.70
C THR A 46 -3.95 -0.88 -14.05
N LYS A 47 -3.26 -1.22 -15.16
CA LYS A 47 -3.83 -1.25 -16.52
C LYS A 47 -4.59 0.03 -16.89
N ASN A 48 -4.09 1.19 -16.46
CA ASN A 48 -4.73 2.51 -16.63
C ASN A 48 -6.11 2.64 -15.95
N GLN A 49 -6.43 1.76 -15.00
CA GLN A 49 -7.59 1.94 -14.13
C GLN A 49 -7.21 2.81 -12.94
N ASP A 50 -8.17 3.61 -12.48
CA ASP A 50 -8.03 4.37 -11.25
C ASP A 50 -8.21 3.44 -10.04
N ILE A 51 -7.10 2.88 -9.57
CA ILE A 51 -7.06 2.00 -8.39
C ILE A 51 -6.61 2.83 -7.19
N ILE A 52 -7.54 3.08 -6.28
CA ILE A 52 -7.29 3.90 -5.08
C ILE A 52 -6.65 3.14 -3.91
N ALA A 53 -6.51 1.81 -4.01
CA ALA A 53 -5.92 0.97 -2.97
C ALA A 53 -4.88 -0.01 -3.54
N LEU A 54 -3.63 0.07 -3.06
CA LEU A 54 -2.52 -0.81 -3.50
C LEU A 54 -2.86 -2.30 -3.39
N SER A 55 -3.55 -2.70 -2.32
CA SER A 55 -3.94 -4.10 -2.09
C SER A 55 -4.97 -4.66 -3.08
N LYS A 56 -5.53 -3.80 -3.94
CA LYS A 56 -6.45 -4.18 -5.03
C LYS A 56 -5.76 -4.27 -6.40
N THR A 57 -4.47 -3.95 -6.46
CA THR A 57 -3.71 -4.10 -7.69
C THR A 57 -3.42 -5.57 -7.96
N THR A 58 -3.43 -5.96 -9.24
CA THR A 58 -3.21 -7.37 -9.61
C THR A 58 -1.81 -7.87 -9.28
N PHE A 59 -0.82 -6.97 -9.18
CA PHE A 59 0.52 -7.32 -8.71
C PHE A 59 0.49 -7.69 -7.23
N TRP A 60 -0.09 -6.85 -6.38
CA TRP A 60 -0.19 -7.13 -4.94
C TRP A 60 -0.94 -8.45 -4.67
N GLU A 61 -2.07 -8.65 -5.34
CA GLU A 61 -2.90 -9.86 -5.18
C GLU A 61 -2.14 -11.13 -5.57
N LYS A 62 -1.35 -11.09 -6.67
CA LYS A 62 -0.53 -12.23 -7.10
C LYS A 62 0.63 -12.49 -6.17
N THR A 63 1.30 -11.46 -5.68
CA THR A 63 2.44 -11.58 -4.77
C THR A 63 2.02 -12.16 -3.42
N HIS A 64 0.83 -11.81 -2.91
CA HIS A 64 0.33 -12.26 -1.61
C HIS A 64 -0.70 -13.40 -1.70
N LYS A 65 -0.86 -14.04 -2.87
CA LYS A 65 -1.92 -15.03 -3.12
C LYS A 65 -1.85 -16.27 -2.23
N ASP A 66 -0.63 -16.63 -1.80
CA ASP A 66 -0.36 -17.85 -1.03
C ASP A 66 -0.49 -17.60 0.49
N ILE A 67 -0.81 -16.38 0.91
CA ILE A 67 -1.09 -16.03 2.30
C ILE A 67 -2.56 -16.39 2.61
N PRO A 68 -2.83 -17.25 3.61
CA PRO A 68 -4.19 -17.59 3.99
C PRO A 68 -4.98 -16.36 4.43
N LYS A 69 -6.27 -16.31 4.12
CA LYS A 69 -7.11 -15.12 4.36
C LYS A 69 -7.20 -14.79 5.84
N GLU A 70 -7.29 -15.81 6.68
CA GLU A 70 -7.37 -15.74 8.14
C GLU A 70 -6.16 -15.02 8.76
N ILE A 71 -5.00 -15.02 8.10
CA ILE A 71 -3.83 -14.28 8.57
C ILE A 71 -4.10 -12.77 8.49
N PHE A 72 -4.80 -12.29 7.47
CA PHE A 72 -5.16 -10.88 7.37
C PHE A 72 -6.22 -10.46 8.39
N ASP A 73 -7.01 -11.41 8.90
CA ASP A 73 -8.01 -11.19 9.94
C ASP A 73 -7.42 -11.31 11.36
N ASN A 74 -6.15 -11.73 11.49
CA ASN A 74 -5.45 -11.82 12.77
C ASN A 74 -5.37 -10.44 13.46
N GLU A 75 -5.59 -10.39 14.78
CA GLU A 75 -5.63 -9.14 15.56
C GLU A 75 -4.35 -8.27 15.44
N LYS A 76 -3.19 -8.90 15.20
CA LYS A 76 -1.91 -8.19 15.01
C LYS A 76 -1.79 -7.56 13.63
N ILE A 77 -2.47 -8.10 12.61
CA ILE A 77 -2.41 -7.63 11.22
C ILE A 77 -3.62 -6.75 10.90
N LYS A 78 -4.81 -7.16 11.28
CA LYS A 78 -6.13 -6.51 11.13
C LYS A 78 -6.63 -6.35 9.69
N SER A 79 -5.74 -6.09 8.74
CA SER A 79 -6.12 -5.99 7.33
C SER A 79 -4.91 -6.06 6.40
N LYS A 80 -5.20 -6.26 5.10
CA LYS A 80 -4.24 -6.16 4.00
C LYS A 80 -3.58 -4.79 3.85
N ALA A 81 -4.19 -3.73 4.40
CA ALA A 81 -3.64 -2.38 4.33
C ALA A 81 -2.48 -2.15 5.31
N ASN A 82 -2.32 -3.02 6.31
CA ASN A 82 -1.29 -2.89 7.33
C ASN A 82 0.03 -3.56 6.92
N CYS A 83 0.69 -3.01 5.90
CA CYS A 83 1.93 -3.57 5.34
C CYS A 83 3.01 -3.78 6.40
N LYS A 84 3.13 -2.84 7.35
CA LYS A 84 4.13 -2.82 8.43
C LYS A 84 4.00 -4.00 9.39
N ALA A 85 2.80 -4.57 9.53
CA ALA A 85 2.59 -5.73 10.39
C ALA A 85 3.50 -6.90 10.01
N CYS A 86 3.68 -7.13 8.71
CA CYS A 86 4.52 -8.20 8.16
C CYS A 86 5.88 -7.69 7.66
N HIS A 87 5.93 -6.56 6.96
CA HIS A 87 7.16 -5.97 6.40
C HIS A 87 7.77 -4.96 7.38
N SER A 88 8.74 -5.39 8.18
CA SER A 88 9.25 -4.61 9.31
C SER A 88 9.91 -3.29 8.88
N ASP A 89 10.49 -3.23 7.68
CA ASP A 89 11.20 -2.05 7.17
C ASP A 89 10.46 -1.30 6.04
N ILE A 90 9.16 -1.54 5.87
CA ILE A 90 8.37 -0.94 4.77
C ILE A 90 8.44 0.60 4.74
N GLU A 91 8.52 1.25 5.90
CA GLU A 91 8.62 2.72 6.01
C GLU A 91 9.95 3.28 5.48
N LYS A 92 10.96 2.42 5.34
CA LYS A 92 12.24 2.75 4.68
C LYS A 92 12.21 2.44 3.19
N GLY A 93 11.09 1.95 2.67
CA GLY A 93 10.94 1.49 1.29
C GLY A 93 11.52 0.09 1.02
N LEU A 94 11.87 -0.66 2.08
CA LEU A 94 12.46 -1.99 2.01
C LEU A 94 11.36 -3.06 2.06
N ILE A 95 11.34 -3.93 1.06
CA ILE A 95 10.33 -4.98 0.86
C ILE A 95 10.95 -6.36 0.66
N GLU A 96 12.25 -6.49 0.92
CA GLU A 96 13.02 -7.72 0.74
C GLU A 96 12.59 -8.79 1.74
N ASP A 97 12.57 -10.04 1.27
CA ASP A 97 12.07 -11.20 2.00
C ASP A 97 12.74 -11.39 3.36
N GLU A 98 14.04 -11.03 3.48
CA GLU A 98 14.83 -11.17 4.70
C GLU A 98 14.27 -10.41 5.91
N ASN A 99 13.50 -9.33 5.66
CA ASN A 99 12.91 -8.49 6.71
C ASN A 99 11.40 -8.67 6.85
N ILE A 100 10.83 -9.69 6.20
CA ILE A 100 9.43 -10.07 6.32
C ILE A 100 9.27 -11.09 7.45
N LYS A 101 8.32 -10.84 8.35
CA LYS A 101 8.01 -11.77 9.45
C LYS A 101 7.46 -13.09 8.91
N ASN A 102 7.74 -14.18 9.63
CA ASN A 102 7.24 -15.49 9.23
C ASN A 102 5.73 -15.58 9.49
N LEU A 103 4.98 -16.21 8.59
CA LEU A 103 3.54 -16.40 8.77
C LEU A 103 3.20 -17.20 10.04
N SER A 104 4.12 -18.03 10.53
CA SER A 104 4.00 -18.74 11.80
C SER A 104 3.90 -17.82 13.01
N ASP A 105 4.39 -16.58 12.91
CA ASP A 105 4.39 -15.61 14.02
C ASP A 105 2.99 -15.05 14.30
N PHE A 106 2.04 -15.33 13.40
CA PHE A 106 0.64 -14.91 13.43
C PHE A 106 -0.34 -16.09 13.53
N LYS A 107 0.15 -17.30 13.81
CA LYS A 107 -0.69 -18.44 14.17
C LYS A 107 -1.07 -18.43 15.64
#